data_AF-A0A964NS86-F1
#
_entry.id   AF-A0A964NS86-F1
#
_cell.length_a   1.000
_cell.length_b   1.000
_cell.length_c   1.000
_cell.angle_alpha   90.00
_cell.angle_beta   90.00
_cell.angle_gamma   90.00
#
_symmetry.space_group_name_H-M   'P 1'
#
loop_
_entity.id
_entity.type
_entity.pdbx_description
1 polymer ?
#
loop_
_entity_poly.entity_id
_entity_poly.type
_entity_poly.pdbx_seq_one_letter_code
_entity_poly.pdbx_strand_id
1 'polypeptide(L)'
;MLALARAFENRSDPNRSIECYDRVLQVDNTLEDVHARVLRCYADKNEPALVREHYYRYAEWLAKEVGTAPSPRLARSYRQLVHEEA
;
A
#
# COMPACT_ATOMS: atom_id res chain seq x y z
N MET A 1 -8.20 -14.61 0.45
CA MET A 1 -7.12 -13.86 -0.25
C MET A 1 -6.20 -13.11 0.71
N LEU A 2 -6.71 -12.36 1.69
CA LEU A 2 -5.89 -11.65 2.69
C LEU A 2 -4.92 -12.56 3.50
N ALA A 3 -5.34 -13.77 3.85
CA ALA A 3 -4.48 -14.72 4.57
C ALA A 3 -3.27 -15.21 3.74
N LEU A 4 -3.42 -15.31 2.41
CA LEU A 4 -2.35 -15.74 1.51
C LEU A 4 -1.31 -14.62 1.30
N ALA A 5 -1.78 -13.38 1.13
CA ALA A 5 -0.89 -12.23 1.02
C ALA A 5 -0.05 -12.02 2.31
N ARG A 6 -0.66 -12.19 3.50
CA ARG A 6 0.07 -12.20 4.79
C ARG A 6 1.08 -13.36 4.88
N ALA A 7 0.79 -14.51 4.26
CA ALA A 7 1.71 -15.64 4.23
C ALA A 7 2.92 -15.40 3.30
N PHE A 8 2.77 -14.56 2.26
CA PHE A 8 3.89 -14.16 1.39
C PHE A 8 4.75 -13.04 1.99
N GLU A 9 4.17 -12.11 2.76
CA GLU A 9 4.95 -11.16 3.57
C GLU A 9 5.93 -11.89 4.52
N ASN A 10 5.48 -12.99 5.14
CA ASN A 10 6.31 -13.83 6.02
C ASN A 10 7.39 -14.65 5.28
N ARG A 11 7.37 -14.67 3.94
CA ARG A 11 8.36 -15.39 3.11
C ARG A 11 9.33 -14.46 2.37
N SER A 12 9.30 -13.16 2.67
CA SER A 12 10.15 -12.14 2.03
C SER A 12 10.03 -12.11 0.50
N ASP A 13 8.84 -12.40 -0.05
CA ASP A 13 8.54 -12.21 -1.47
C ASP A 13 7.56 -11.03 -1.64
N PRO A 14 8.08 -9.79 -1.65
CA PRO A 14 7.23 -8.60 -1.78
C PRO A 14 6.52 -8.54 -3.13
N ASN A 15 7.10 -9.12 -4.20
CA ASN A 15 6.50 -9.10 -5.54
C ASN A 15 5.20 -9.93 -5.59
N ARG A 16 5.22 -11.16 -5.04
CA ARG A 16 4.00 -11.99 -4.97
C ARG A 16 2.96 -11.42 -4.01
N SER A 17 3.40 -10.72 -2.98
CA SER A 17 2.51 -10.04 -2.02
C SER A 17 1.75 -8.91 -2.72
N ILE A 18 2.45 -8.06 -3.50
CA ILE A 18 1.84 -7.00 -4.29
C ILE A 18 0.83 -7.55 -5.29
N GLU A 19 1.17 -8.60 -6.05
CA GLU A 19 0.23 -9.22 -7.00
C GLU A 19 -1.06 -9.71 -6.32
N CYS A 20 -0.94 -10.28 -5.12
CA CYS A 20 -2.10 -10.71 -4.34
C CYS A 20 -2.93 -9.53 -3.85
N TYR A 21 -2.29 -8.43 -3.43
CA TYR A 21 -2.97 -7.23 -3.00
C TYR A 21 -3.67 -6.52 -4.16
N ASP A 22 -3.06 -6.45 -5.34
CA ASP A 22 -3.69 -5.87 -6.53
C ASP A 22 -4.98 -6.57 -6.89
N ARG A 23 -5.02 -7.91 -6.81
CA ARG A 23 -6.28 -8.66 -7.02
C ARG A 23 -7.35 -8.34 -5.99
N VAL A 24 -6.96 -8.05 -4.75
CA VAL A 24 -7.91 -7.63 -3.70
C VAL A 24 -8.42 -6.22 -3.98
N LEU A 25 -7.54 -5.30 -4.37
CA LEU A 25 -7.88 -3.92 -4.70
C LEU A 25 -8.73 -3.80 -5.96
N GLN A 26 -8.61 -4.73 -6.91
CA GLN A 26 -9.52 -4.83 -8.06
C GLN A 26 -10.97 -5.14 -7.67
N VAL A 27 -11.17 -5.83 -6.54
CA VAL A 27 -12.51 -6.12 -6.02
C VAL A 27 -13.00 -4.97 -5.15
N ASP A 28 -12.15 -4.46 -4.27
CA ASP A 28 -12.47 -3.34 -3.39
C ASP A 28 -11.23 -2.45 -3.17
N ASN A 29 -11.22 -1.33 -3.90
CA ASN A 29 -10.14 -0.36 -3.83
C ASN A 29 -10.27 0.61 -2.64
N THR A 30 -11.30 0.47 -1.79
CA THR A 30 -11.44 1.29 -0.57
C THR A 30 -10.67 0.71 0.63
N LEU A 31 -10.10 -0.49 0.48
CA LEU A 31 -9.42 -1.22 1.55
C LEU A 31 -8.06 -0.61 1.92
N GLU A 32 -8.11 0.39 2.78
CA GLU A 32 -6.95 1.17 3.18
C GLU A 32 -5.85 0.33 3.87
N ASP A 33 -6.24 -0.67 4.65
CA ASP A 33 -5.30 -1.62 5.26
C ASP A 33 -4.51 -2.42 4.20
N VAL A 34 -5.08 -2.63 3.01
CA VAL A 34 -4.38 -3.30 1.89
C VAL A 34 -3.41 -2.33 1.22
N HIS A 35 -3.80 -1.07 1.01
CA HIS A 35 -2.87 -0.04 0.53
C HIS A 35 -1.67 0.13 1.47
N ALA A 36 -1.88 0.11 2.79
CA ALA A 36 -0.79 0.16 3.77
C ALA A 36 0.23 -0.98 3.59
N ARG A 37 -0.24 -2.19 3.27
CA ARG A 37 0.61 -3.37 3.04
C ARG A 37 1.40 -3.25 1.74
N VAL A 38 0.79 -2.73 0.68
CA VAL A 38 1.47 -2.45 -0.59
C VAL A 38 2.57 -1.40 -0.40
N LEU A 39 2.30 -0.31 0.33
CA LEU A 39 3.33 0.70 0.64
C LEU A 39 4.52 0.07 1.37
N ARG A 40 4.25 -0.79 2.35
CA ARG A 40 5.31 -1.51 3.07
C ARG A 40 6.09 -2.47 2.16
N CYS A 41 5.42 -3.19 1.26
CA CYS A 41 6.12 -4.04 0.29
C CYS A 41 7.06 -3.24 -0.61
N TYR A 42 6.67 -2.05 -1.06
CA TYR A 42 7.55 -1.16 -1.83
C TYR A 42 8.72 -0.61 -1.00
N ALA A 43 8.48 -0.28 0.27
CA ALA A 43 9.54 0.15 1.18
C ALA A 43 10.54 -0.98 1.47
N ASP A 44 10.06 -2.21 1.72
CA ASP A 44 10.90 -3.40 1.94
C ASP A 44 11.78 -3.74 0.71
N LYS A 45 11.36 -3.30 -0.50
CA LYS A 45 12.13 -3.40 -1.74
C LYS A 45 13.12 -2.25 -1.96
N ASN A 46 13.19 -1.27 -1.04
CA ASN A 46 13.99 -0.06 -1.18
C ASN A 46 13.61 0.76 -2.44
N GLU A 47 12.31 0.81 -2.75
CA GLU A 47 11.73 1.52 -3.90
C GLU A 47 10.86 2.71 -3.43
N PRO A 48 11.44 3.78 -2.84
CA PRO A 48 10.68 4.90 -2.25
C PRO A 48 9.87 5.69 -3.28
N ALA A 49 10.31 5.69 -4.54
CA ALA A 49 9.56 6.29 -5.63
C ALA A 49 8.18 5.62 -5.80
N LEU A 50 8.12 4.29 -5.68
CA LEU A 50 6.87 3.55 -5.78
C LEU A 50 5.99 3.69 -4.54
N VAL A 51 6.59 3.83 -3.35
CA VAL A 51 5.85 4.20 -2.12
C VAL A 51 5.11 5.53 -2.34
N ARG A 52 5.82 6.56 -2.84
CA ARG A 52 5.24 7.87 -3.13
C ARG A 52 4.16 7.78 -4.20
N GLU A 53 4.47 7.18 -5.34
CA GLU A 53 3.53 7.06 -6.45
C GLU A 53 2.22 6.37 -6.02
N HIS A 54 2.33 5.23 -5.33
CA HIS A 54 1.16 4.46 -4.90
C HIS A 54 0.29 5.25 -3.92
N TYR A 55 0.89 5.94 -2.95
CA TYR A 55 0.16 6.76 -1.99
C TYR A 55 -0.60 7.90 -2.68
N TYR A 56 0.05 8.64 -3.59
CA TYR A 56 -0.60 9.75 -4.28
C TYR A 56 -1.69 9.29 -5.24
N ARG A 57 -1.48 8.20 -5.99
CA ARG A 57 -2.51 7.63 -6.86
C ARG A 57 -3.73 7.17 -6.08
N TYR A 58 -3.53 6.55 -4.93
CA TYR A 58 -4.64 6.17 -4.05
C TYR A 58 -5.36 7.38 -3.47
N ALA A 59 -4.62 8.41 -3.04
CA ALA A 59 -5.21 9.64 -2.51
C ALA A 59 -6.05 10.38 -3.56
N GLU A 60 -5.53 10.48 -4.80
CA GLU A 60 -6.26 11.06 -5.93
C GLU A 60 -7.53 10.26 -6.24
N TRP A 61 -7.43 8.93 -6.28
CA TRP A 61 -8.58 8.07 -6.49
C TRP A 61 -9.64 8.23 -5.38
N LEU A 62 -9.25 8.25 -4.10
CA LEU A 62 -10.17 8.48 -2.99
C LEU A 62 -10.87 9.82 -3.09
N ALA A 63 -10.13 10.87 -3.44
CA ALA A 63 -10.70 12.21 -3.60
C ALA A 63 -11.72 12.24 -4.74
N LYS A 64 -11.43 11.56 -5.85
CA LYS A 64 -12.26 11.54 -7.05
C LYS A 64 -13.51 10.65 -6.93
N GLU A 65 -13.34 9.44 -6.41
CA GLU A 65 -14.39 8.41 -6.43
C GLU A 65 -15.19 8.35 -5.13
N VAL A 66 -14.57 8.71 -4.00
CA VAL A 66 -15.19 8.62 -2.66
C VAL A 66 -15.41 10.01 -2.04
N GLY A 67 -14.72 11.05 -2.51
CA GLY A 67 -14.80 12.40 -1.97
C GLY A 67 -14.11 12.55 -0.60
N THR A 68 -13.15 11.68 -0.30
CA THR A 68 -12.40 11.70 0.97
C THR A 68 -10.89 11.67 0.73
N ALA A 69 -10.11 11.88 1.78
CA ALA A 69 -8.66 11.69 1.79
C ALA A 69 -8.28 10.37 2.48
N PRO A 70 -7.03 9.88 2.29
CA PRO A 70 -6.49 8.82 3.12
C PRO A 70 -6.63 9.12 4.61
N SER A 71 -6.87 8.10 5.43
CA SER A 71 -6.98 8.27 6.86
C SER A 71 -5.69 8.82 7.47
N PRO A 72 -5.78 9.48 8.64
CA PRO A 72 -4.59 9.92 9.37
C PRO A 72 -3.61 8.78 9.72
N ARG A 73 -4.11 7.53 9.79
CA ARG A 73 -3.30 6.34 10.07
C ARG A 73 -2.42 6.01 8.87
N LEU A 74 -3.00 5.88 7.67
CA LEU A 74 -2.23 5.59 6.46
C LEU A 74 -1.28 6.74 6.12
N ALA A 75 -1.71 7.99 6.26
CA ALA A 75 -0.86 9.16 6.05
C ALA A 75 0.37 9.16 6.97
N ARG A 76 0.22 8.68 8.22
CA ARG A 76 1.34 8.53 9.15
C ARG A 76 2.28 7.40 8.72
N SER A 77 1.74 6.24 8.33
CA SER A 77 2.54 5.13 7.82
C SER A 77 3.34 5.54 6.59
N TYR A 78 2.72 6.22 5.62
CA TYR A 78 3.41 6.78 4.47
C TYR A 78 4.59 7.68 4.88
N ARG A 79 4.37 8.63 5.79
CA ARG A 79 5.46 9.50 6.28
C ARG A 79 6.61 8.71 6.90
N GLN A 80 6.32 7.68 7.70
CA GLN A 80 7.37 6.84 8.29
C GLN A 80 8.19 6.13 7.22
N LEU A 81 7.54 5.50 6.24
CA LEU A 81 8.21 4.75 5.18
C LEU A 81 9.07 5.63 4.25
N VAL A 82 8.72 6.91 4.08
CA VAL A 82 9.52 7.85 3.27
C VAL A 82 10.64 8.52 4.08
N HIS A 83 10.56 8.50 5.42
CA HIS A 83 11.59 9.07 6.32
C HIS A 83 12.58 8.03 6.86
N GLU A 84 12.30 6.74 6.79
CA GLU A 84 13.22 5.66 7.17
C GLU A 84 14.46 5.53 6.24
N GLU A 85 14.58 6.37 5.20
CA GLU A 85 15.75 6.48 4.33
C GLU A 85 16.82 7.52 4.78
N ALA A 86 16.77 8.00 6.04
CA ALA A 86 17.72 8.99 6.57
C ALA A 86 18.76 8.38 7.53
#